data_AF-A0A953JC52-F1
#
_entry.id   AF-A0A953JC52-F1
#
_cell.length_a   1.000
_cell.length_b   1.000
_cell.length_c   1.000
_cell.angle_alpha   90.00
_cell.angle_beta   90.00
_cell.angle_gamma   90.00
#
_symmetry.space_group_name_H-M   'P 1'
#
loop_
_entity.id
_entity.type
_entity.pdbx_description
1 polymer ?
#
loop_
_entity_poly.entity_id
_entity_poly.type
_entity_poly.pdbx_seq_one_letter_code
_entity_poly.pdbx_strand_id
1 'polypeptide(L)' 'MNFSEFQNQARLYVIGALEPEELEEFEKARKKFGHKAEDFIAECYALHEAFALSLRPAKASAAIKERLMAMVKARKQT' A
#
# COMPACT_ATOMS: atom_id res chain seq x y z
N MET A 1 18.31 -5.51 -9.06
CA MET A 1 17.31 -6.58 -9.23
C MET A 1 16.88 -6.78 -10.68
N ASN A 2 16.51 -8.00 -11.03
CA ASN A 2 15.76 -8.34 -12.24
C ASN A 2 14.25 -8.10 -12.03
N PHE A 3 13.43 -8.28 -13.08
CA PHE A 3 12.00 -7.96 -12.97
C PHE A 3 11.22 -8.96 -12.08
N SER A 4 11.62 -10.22 -12.03
CA SER A 4 10.97 -11.21 -11.16
C SER A 4 11.19 -10.90 -9.68
N GLU A 5 12.40 -10.46 -9.32
CA GLU A 5 12.73 -9.99 -7.97
C GLU A 5 11.92 -8.73 -7.62
N PHE A 6 11.82 -7.79 -8.57
CA PHE A 6 10.98 -6.60 -8.44
C PHE A 6 9.53 -6.95 -8.18
N GLN A 7 8.97 -7.94 -8.91
CA GLN A 7 7.59 -8.38 -8.70
C GLN A 7 7.36 -8.94 -7.28
N ASN A 8 8.34 -9.65 -6.72
CA ASN A 8 8.26 -10.13 -5.34
C ASN A 8 8.30 -8.97 -4.33
N GLN A 9 9.22 -8.02 -4.50
CA GLN A 9 9.29 -6.85 -3.64
C GLN A 9 8.07 -5.93 -3.79
N ALA A 10 7.47 -5.82 -4.99
CA ALA A 10 6.24 -5.05 -5.21
C ALA A 10 5.07 -5.57 -4.37
N ARG A 11 4.96 -6.90 -4.19
CA ARG A 11 3.95 -7.51 -3.31
C ARG A 11 4.15 -7.11 -1.85
N LEU A 12 5.39 -7.02 -1.39
CA LEU A 12 5.74 -6.57 -0.04
C LEU A 12 5.54 -5.05 0.12
N TYR A 13 5.90 -4.27 -0.90
CA TYR A 13 5.73 -2.83 -0.95
C TYR A 13 4.26 -2.42 -0.76
N VAL A 14 3.35 -3.04 -1.51
CA VAL A 14 1.92 -2.71 -1.48
C VAL A 14 1.29 -2.90 -0.10
N ILE A 15 1.80 -3.85 0.69
CA ILE A 15 1.34 -4.11 2.06
C ILE A 15 2.16 -3.38 3.13
N GLY A 16 3.16 -2.57 2.74
CA GLY A 16 4.01 -1.81 3.66
C GLY A 16 5.00 -2.67 4.45
N ALA A 17 5.47 -3.79 3.88
CA ALA A 17 6.34 -4.76 4.54
C ALA A 17 7.79 -4.76 4.03
N LEU A 18 8.23 -3.71 3.34
CA LEU A 18 9.64 -3.52 2.98
C LEU A 18 10.37 -2.75 4.07
N GLU A 19 11.57 -3.19 4.40
CA GLU A 19 12.50 -2.44 5.24
C GLU A 19 13.04 -1.20 4.49
N PRO A 20 13.53 -0.16 5.20
CA PRO A 20 14.00 1.08 4.57
C PRO A 20 15.06 0.88 3.48
N GLU A 21 15.99 -0.05 3.67
CA GLU A 21 17.06 -0.36 2.71
C GLU A 21 16.48 -1.04 1.46
N GLU A 22 15.54 -1.95 1.64
CA GLU A 22 14.84 -2.65 0.56
C GLU A 22 13.97 -1.68 -0.26
N LEU A 23 13.36 -0.71 0.42
CA LEU A 23 12.55 0.34 -0.21
C LEU A 23 13.39 1.22 -1.14
N GLU A 24 14.62 1.56 -0.76
CA GLU A 24 15.51 2.36 -1.61
C GLU A 24 15.88 1.61 -2.90
N GLU A 25 16.23 0.32 -2.78
CA GLU A 25 16.52 -0.53 -3.95
C GLU A 25 15.28 -0.72 -4.84
N PHE A 26 14.12 -0.92 -4.22
CA PHE A 26 12.84 -1.05 -4.90
C PHE A 26 12.51 0.20 -5.71
N GLU A 27 12.63 1.40 -5.13
CA GLU A 27 12.35 2.67 -5.82
C GLU A 27 13.30 2.92 -7.01
N LYS A 28 14.58 2.51 -6.89
CA LYS A 28 15.51 2.53 -8.03
C LYS A 28 15.06 1.60 -9.15
N ALA A 29 14.61 0.40 -8.82
CA ALA A 29 14.12 -0.56 -9.80
C ALA A 29 12.78 -0.16 -10.42
N ARG A 30 11.87 0.41 -9.63
CA ARG A 30 10.60 1.00 -10.08
C ARG A 30 10.85 2.02 -11.18
N LYS A 31 11.77 2.96 -10.95
CA LYS A 31 12.21 3.94 -11.96
C LYS A 31 12.84 3.29 -13.19
N LYS A 32 13.66 2.25 -13.00
CA LYS A 32 14.32 1.52 -14.10
C LYS A 32 13.33 0.79 -15.01
N PHE A 33 12.32 0.14 -14.44
CA PHE A 33 11.32 -0.62 -15.19
C PHE A 33 10.16 0.24 -15.69
N GLY A 34 9.99 1.44 -15.14
CA GLY A 34 9.06 2.46 -15.64
C GLY A 34 7.61 1.97 -15.65
N HIS A 35 6.90 2.21 -16.76
CA HIS A 35 5.48 1.87 -16.90
C HIS A 35 5.17 0.41 -16.54
N LYS A 36 6.03 -0.52 -16.94
CA LYS A 36 5.85 -1.95 -16.65
C LYS A 36 5.85 -2.24 -15.14
N ALA A 37 6.62 -1.48 -14.36
CA ALA A 37 6.61 -1.59 -12.91
C ALA A 37 5.32 -1.00 -12.31
N GLU A 38 4.88 0.17 -12.80
CA GLU A 38 3.65 0.81 -12.33
C GLU A 38 2.41 -0.07 -12.60
N ASP A 39 2.31 -0.68 -13.78
CA ASP A 39 1.22 -1.60 -14.13
C ASP A 39 1.14 -2.76 -13.13
N PHE A 40 2.28 -3.39 -12.83
CA PHE A 40 2.34 -4.51 -11.90
C PHE A 40 2.05 -4.09 -10.45
N ILE A 41 2.51 -2.91 -10.03
CA ILE A 41 2.17 -2.35 -8.72
C ILE A 41 0.66 -2.10 -8.62
N ALA A 42 0.04 -1.56 -9.67
CA ALA A 42 -1.41 -1.34 -9.72
C ALA A 42 -2.20 -2.65 -9.63
N GLU A 43 -1.76 -3.71 -10.32
CA GLU A 43 -2.34 -5.06 -10.18
C GLU A 43 -2.24 -5.57 -8.74
N CYS A 44 -1.10 -5.36 -8.07
CA CYS A 44 -0.91 -5.74 -6.68
C CYS A 44 -1.84 -4.97 -5.73
N TYR A 45 -2.02 -3.66 -5.93
CA TYR A 45 -2.98 -2.87 -5.15
C TYR A 45 -4.42 -3.33 -5.35
N ALA A 46 -4.83 -3.59 -6.60
CA ALA A 46 -6.17 -4.09 -6.91
C ALA A 46 -6.45 -5.43 -6.21
N LEU A 47 -5.47 -6.34 -6.22
CA LEU A 47 -5.58 -7.62 -5.52
C LEU A 47 -5.65 -7.44 -4.00
N HIS A 48 -4.81 -6.55 -3.45
CA HIS A 48 -4.80 -6.26 -2.01
C HIS A 48 -6.14 -5.66 -1.54
N GLU A 49 -6.72 -4.74 -2.31
CA GLU A 49 -8.03 -4.15 -2.02
C GLU A 49 -9.15 -5.19 -2.11
N ALA A 50 -9.18 -5.99 -3.19
CA ALA A 50 -10.14 -7.07 -3.34
C ALA A 50 -10.06 -8.08 -2.18
N PHE A 51 -8.84 -8.41 -1.75
CA PHE A 51 -8.61 -9.27 -0.60
C PHE A 51 -9.14 -8.63 0.69
N ALA A 52 -8.80 -7.37 0.97
CA ALA A 52 -9.27 -6.64 2.14
C ALA A 52 -10.81 -6.56 2.22
N LEU A 53 -11.49 -6.41 1.08
CA LEU A 53 -12.96 -6.41 0.99
C LEU A 53 -13.58 -7.79 1.20
N SER A 54 -12.89 -8.86 0.81
CA SER A 54 -13.34 -10.24 1.01
C SER A 54 -13.20 -10.71 2.46
N LEU A 55 -12.28 -10.12 3.22
CA LEU A 55 -12.17 -10.36 4.65
C LEU A 55 -13.42 -9.81 5.33
N ARG A 56 -14.12 -10.65 6.11
CA ARG A 56 -15.21 -10.17 6.97
C ARG A 56 -14.65 -9.04 7.83
N PRO A 57 -15.19 -7.81 7.76
CA PRO A 57 -14.69 -6.74 8.58
C PRO A 57 -14.76 -7.17 10.05
N ALA A 58 -13.64 -7.12 10.77
CA ALA A 58 -13.72 -7.09 12.22
C ALA A 58 -14.67 -5.95 12.57
N LYS A 59 -15.63 -6.16 13.48
CA LYS A 59 -16.61 -5.14 13.87
C LYS A 59 -15.87 -3.81 14.04
N ALA A 60 -16.13 -2.86 13.14
CA ALA A 60 -15.45 -1.58 13.17
C ALA A 60 -15.69 -0.96 14.54
N SER A 61 -14.63 -0.70 15.31
CA SER A 61 -14.76 -0.06 16.61
C SER A 61 -15.36 1.33 16.39
N ALA A 62 -16.59 1.54 16.85
CA ALA A 62 -17.29 2.82 16.74
C ALA A 62 -16.45 3.97 17.33
N ALA A 63 -15.71 3.69 18.41
CA ALA A 63 -14.80 4.64 19.05
C ALA A 63 -13.64 5.09 18.15
N ILE A 64 -13.07 4.19 17.33
CA ILE A 64 -12.00 4.55 16.40
C ILE A 64 -12.54 5.46 15.29
N LYS A 65 -13.74 5.17 14.77
CA LYS A 65 -14.40 5.99 13.75
C LYS A 65 -14.67 7.41 14.27
N GLU A 66 -15.22 7.54 15.48
CA GLU A 66 -15.49 8.84 16.10
C GLU A 66 -14.21 9.65 16.30
N ARG A 67 -13.14 9.01 16.79
CA ARG A 67 -11.83 9.66 16.98
C ARG A 67 -11.24 10.16 15.67
N LEU A 68 -11.25 9.35 14.62
CA LEU A 68 -10.75 9.76 13.29
C LEU A 68 -11.56 10.93 12.71
N MET A 69 -12.89 10.87 12.82
CA MET A 69 -13.76 11.95 12.37
C MET A 69 -13.51 13.27 13.13
N ALA A 70 -13.22 13.20 14.43
CA ALA A 70 -12.86 14.37 15.22
C ALA A 70 -11.54 14.99 14.74
N MET A 71 -10.52 14.18 14.45
CA MET A 71 -9.23 14.65 13.91
C MET A 71 -9.38 15.33 12.55
N VAL A 72 -10.22 14.79 11.66
CA VAL A 72 -10.50 15.40 10.35
C VAL A 72 -11.24 16.74 10.50
N LYS A 73 -12.20 16.82 11.43
CA LYS A 73 -12.91 18.09 11.71
C LYS A 73 -11.97 19.17 12.26
N ALA A 74 -11.09 18.82 13.18
CA ALA A 74 -10.11 19.75 13.74
C ALA A 74 -9.21 20.36 12.66
N ARG A 75 -8.76 19.56 11.67
CA ARG A 75 -7.97 20.03 10.53
C ARG A 75 -8.71 20.97 9.57
N LYS A 76 -10.05 20.93 9.52
CA LYS A 76 -10.86 21.82 8.66
C LYS A 76 -11.17 23.17 9.31
N GLN A 77 -10.90 23.30 10.60
CA GLN A 77 -11.12 24.51 11.39
C GLN A 77 -9.84 25.32 11.59
N THR A 78 -8.72 24.87 11.01
CA THR A 78 -7.43 25.57 10.93
C THR A 78 -7.22 26.05 9.51
#